data_AF-A0A7V2XYU5-F1
#
_entry.id   AF-A0A7V2XYU5-F1
#
_cell.length_a   1.000
_cell.length_b   1.000
_cell.length_c   1.000
_cell.angle_alpha   90.00
_cell.angle_beta   90.00
_cell.angle_gamma   90.00
#
_symmetry.space_group_name_H-M   'P 1'
#
loop_
_entity.id
_entity.type
_entity.pdbx_description
1 polymer ?
#
loop_
_entity_poly.entity_id
_entity_poly.type
_entity_poly.pdbx_seq_one_letter_code
_entity_poly.pdbx_strand_id
1 'polypeptide(L)'
;MLITFEGIEGSGKTTHVDLLHDYLRDKGYGVLKTREPGVAYAVACITAAAETPALLRLGSSGGVTVTLNGEYLWSVNQARNAAPDQDRVPLNLQAGDNVLLVKLSTNSNQWRFT
;
A
#
# COMPACT_ATOMS: atom_id res chain seq x y z
N MET A 1 6.20 -8.24 0.28
CA MET A 1 7.37 -7.80 -0.51
C MET A 1 6.93 -6.70 -1.46
N LEU A 2 7.66 -5.57 -1.53
CA LEU A 2 7.41 -4.49 -2.49
C LEU A 2 8.38 -4.62 -3.67
N ILE A 3 7.86 -4.53 -4.89
CA ILE A 3 8.65 -4.51 -6.12
C ILE A 3 8.27 -3.24 -6.88
N THR A 4 9.25 -2.39 -7.16
CA THR A 4 9.10 -1.19 -8.00
C THR A 4 9.94 -1.33 -9.26
N PHE A 5 9.48 -0.71 -10.34
CA PHE A 5 10.18 -0.71 -11.63
C PHE A 5 10.49 0.73 -11.98
N GLU A 6 11.75 1.13 -11.81
CA GLU A 6 12.23 2.48 -12.12
C GLU A 6 12.79 2.55 -13.56
N GLY A 7 12.69 3.71 -14.20
CA GLY A 7 13.27 3.92 -15.54
C GLY A 7 12.63 5.08 -16.31
N ILE A 8 13.28 5.52 -17.39
CA ILE A 8 12.80 6.63 -18.22
C ILE A 8 11.51 6.27 -18.98
N GLU A 9 10.76 7.29 -19.42
CA GLU A 9 9.57 7.06 -20.25
C GLU A 9 9.91 6.27 -21.51
N GLY A 10 9.05 5.30 -21.87
CA GLY A 10 9.29 4.37 -22.97
C GLY A 10 10.17 3.15 -22.66
N SER A 11 10.75 3.02 -21.45
CA SER A 11 11.63 1.87 -21.10
C SER A 11 10.93 0.51 -20.92
N GLY A 12 9.63 0.41 -21.20
CA GLY A 12 8.87 -0.85 -21.09
C GLY A 12 8.46 -1.27 -19.67
N LYS A 13 8.46 -0.34 -18.69
CA LYS A 13 8.07 -0.64 -17.29
C LYS A 13 6.69 -1.29 -17.18
N THR A 14 5.69 -0.74 -17.88
CA THR A 14 4.32 -1.27 -17.85
C THR A 14 4.27 -2.73 -18.25
N THR A 15 4.99 -3.11 -19.31
CA THR A 15 5.08 -4.49 -19.75
C THR A 15 5.72 -5.39 -18.70
N HIS A 16 6.82 -4.96 -18.08
CA HIS A 16 7.46 -5.75 -17.01
C HIS A 16 6.57 -5.91 -15.78
N VAL A 17 5.84 -4.85 -15.41
CA VAL A 17 4.88 -4.88 -14.30
C VAL A 17 3.75 -5.88 -14.60
N ASP A 18 3.22 -5.87 -15.82
CA ASP A 18 2.16 -6.78 -16.25
C ASP A 18 2.63 -8.24 -16.27
N LEU A 19 3.78 -8.50 -16.89
CA LEU A 19 4.37 -9.85 -16.97
C LEU A 19 4.68 -10.42 -15.58
N LEU A 20 5.26 -9.61 -14.69
CA LEU A 20 5.57 -10.06 -13.33
C LEU A 20 4.29 -10.29 -12.52
N HIS A 21 3.30 -9.41 -12.65
CA HIS A 21 2.02 -9.56 -11.98
C HIS A 21 1.36 -10.89 -12.35
N ASP A 22 1.28 -11.19 -13.65
CA ASP A 22 0.64 -12.40 -14.14
C ASP A 22 1.43 -13.65 -13.72
N TYR A 23 2.76 -13.62 -13.86
CA TYR A 23 3.64 -14.70 -13.41
C TYR A 23 3.46 -15.04 -11.91
N LEU A 24 3.43 -14.02 -11.04
CA LEU A 24 3.27 -14.24 -9.61
C LEU A 24 1.87 -14.74 -9.25
N ARG A 25 0.83 -14.25 -9.95
CA ARG A 25 -0.53 -14.78 -9.76
C ARG A 25 -0.66 -16.24 -10.20
N ASP A 26 -0.04 -16.61 -11.32
CA ASP A 26 -0.01 -17.99 -11.80
C ASP A 26 0.70 -18.94 -10.82
N LYS A 27 1.63 -18.41 -10.01
CA LYS A 27 2.27 -19.12 -8.90
C LYS A 27 1.45 -19.17 -7.61
N GLY A 28 0.24 -18.61 -7.61
CA GLY A 28 -0.68 -18.61 -6.48
C GLY A 28 -0.43 -17.50 -5.45
N TYR A 29 0.43 -16.51 -5.76
CA TYR A 29 0.65 -15.39 -4.86
C TYR A 29 -0.49 -14.36 -4.94
N GLY A 30 -0.85 -13.79 -3.78
CA GLY A 30 -1.74 -12.62 -3.71
C GLY A 30 -0.99 -11.37 -4.19
N VAL A 31 -1.19 -10.98 -5.45
CA VAL A 31 -0.50 -9.83 -6.05
C VAL A 31 -1.45 -8.66 -6.24
N LEU A 32 -0.99 -7.48 -5.82
CA LEU A 32 -1.65 -6.21 -6.10
C LEU A 32 -0.80 -5.35 -7.05
N LYS A 33 -1.28 -5.19 -8.29
CA LYS A 33 -0.72 -4.25 -9.28
C LYS A 33 -1.27 -2.84 -9.05
N THR A 34 -0.42 -1.83 -9.20
CA THR A 34 -0.87 -0.43 -9.24
C THR A 34 -0.26 0.31 -10.41
N ARG A 35 -0.89 1.41 -10.81
CA ARG A 35 -0.45 2.25 -11.93
C ARG A 35 0.27 3.50 -11.43
N GLU A 36 1.37 3.83 -12.09
CA GLU A 36 2.00 5.15 -12.03
C GLU A 36 1.60 5.99 -13.26
N PRO A 37 1.69 7.33 -13.22
CA PRO A 37 2.11 8.17 -12.09
C PRO A 37 1.00 8.35 -11.03
N GLY A 38 1.37 8.76 -9.81
CA GLY A 38 0.41 9.14 -8.75
C GLY A 38 0.29 8.18 -7.57
N VAL A 39 1.31 7.34 -7.33
CA VAL A 39 1.38 6.45 -6.16
C VAL A 39 2.50 6.90 -5.22
N ALA A 40 2.25 6.87 -3.92
CA ALA A 40 3.25 7.04 -2.87
C ALA A 40 3.24 5.82 -1.93
N TYR A 41 4.40 5.55 -1.33
CA TYR A 41 4.57 4.52 -0.31
C TYR A 41 5.03 5.17 0.98
N ALA A 42 4.37 4.83 2.09
CA ALA A 42 4.79 5.16 3.43
C ALA A 42 5.15 3.87 4.17
N VAL A 43 6.30 3.86 4.85
CA VAL A 43 6.74 2.75 5.68
C VAL A 43 6.97 3.27 7.10
N ALA A 44 6.47 2.54 8.08
CA ALA A 44 6.74 2.81 9.49
C ALA A 44 7.17 1.51 10.19
N CYS A 45 8.22 1.61 10.99
CA CYS A 45 8.56 0.57 11.96
C CYS A 45 7.92 0.91 13.30
N ILE A 46 7.13 -0.02 13.84
CA ILE A 46 6.38 0.15 15.09
C ILE A 46 6.84 -0.94 16.06
N THR A 47 7.54 -0.53 17.12
CA THR A 47 7.94 -1.44 18.20
C THR A 47 6.81 -1.54 19.22
N ALA A 48 6.34 -2.75 19.52
CA ALA A 48 5.35 -3.02 20.54
C ALA A 48 5.95 -3.90 21.65
N ALA A 49 5.72 -3.56 22.93
CA ALA A 49 6.26 -4.34 24.06
C ALA A 49 5.60 -5.72 24.19
N ALA A 50 4.37 -5.87 23.71
CA ALA A 50 3.59 -7.09 23.69
C ALA A 50 2.64 -7.06 22.48
N GLU A 51 1.95 -8.17 22.23
CA GLU A 51 0.87 -8.21 21.24
C GLU A 51 -0.16 -7.12 21.53
N THR A 52 -0.41 -6.25 20.55
CA THR A 52 -1.20 -5.02 20.76
C THR A 52 -2.20 -4.82 19.63
N PRO A 53 -3.51 -4.95 19.90
CA PRO A 53 -4.56 -4.54 18.97
C PRO A 53 -4.49 -3.03 18.73
N ALA A 54 -4.59 -2.61 17.47
CA ALA A 54 -4.56 -1.20 17.09
C ALA A 54 -5.53 -0.92 15.92
N LEU A 55 -5.82 0.37 15.71
CA LEU A 55 -6.66 0.84 14.62
C LEU A 55 -5.87 1.82 13.77
N LEU A 56 -5.51 1.42 12.55
CA LEU A 56 -4.97 2.34 11.57
C LEU A 56 -6.10 3.18 10.99
N ARG A 57 -5.95 4.50 11.03
CA ARG A 57 -6.91 5.46 10.47
C ARG A 57 -6.22 6.24 9.37
N LEU A 58 -6.83 6.30 8.20
CA LEU A 58 -6.26 6.97 7.03
C LEU A 58 -7.34 7.50 6.10
N GLY A 59 -6.93 8.38 5.18
CA GLY A 59 -7.79 8.92 4.14
C GLY A 59 -7.04 9.01 2.82
N SER A 60 -7.76 8.83 1.72
CA SER A 60 -7.18 8.92 0.37
C SER A 60 -8.23 9.33 -0.65
N SER A 61 -7.81 10.09 -1.65
CA SER A 61 -8.65 10.43 -2.80
C SER A 61 -8.72 9.33 -3.85
N GLY A 62 -7.83 8.34 -3.75
CA GLY A 62 -7.71 7.20 -4.65
C GLY A 62 -7.52 5.89 -3.89
N GLY A 63 -6.69 5.01 -4.46
CA GLY A 63 -6.42 3.69 -3.93
C GLY A 63 -5.60 3.71 -2.64
N VAL A 64 -5.82 2.70 -1.81
CA VAL A 64 -5.07 2.44 -0.58
C VAL A 64 -4.79 0.96 -0.50
N THR A 65 -3.60 0.60 -0.03
CA THR A 65 -3.27 -0.78 0.37
C THR A 65 -2.41 -0.76 1.60
N VAL A 66 -2.74 -1.61 2.56
CA VAL A 66 -2.07 -1.73 3.85
C VAL A 66 -1.54 -3.15 3.99
N THR A 67 -0.27 -3.26 4.36
CA THR A 67 0.36 -4.53 4.75
C THR A 67 1.08 -4.36 6.08
N LEU A 68 1.05 -5.38 6.92
CA LEU A 68 1.78 -5.44 8.19
C LEU A 68 2.69 -6.67 8.19
N ASN A 69 3.97 -6.49 8.51
CA ASN A 69 4.98 -7.54 8.52
C ASN A 69 5.05 -8.32 7.19
N GLY A 70 4.74 -7.64 6.08
CA GLY A 70 4.70 -8.22 4.74
C GLY A 70 3.40 -8.95 4.39
N GLU A 71 2.47 -9.11 5.34
CA GLU A 71 1.16 -9.70 5.12
C GLU A 71 0.12 -8.65 4.71
N TYR A 72 -0.74 -9.01 3.75
CA TYR A 72 -1.83 -8.16 3.31
C TYR A 72 -2.87 -8.00 4.42
N LEU A 73 -3.27 -6.75 4.69
CA LEU A 73 -4.36 -6.46 5.63
C LEU A 73 -5.60 -5.92 4.94
N TRP A 74 -5.44 -4.94 4.05
CA TRP A 74 -6.57 -4.20 3.49
C TRP A 74 -6.24 -3.51 2.18
N SER A 75 -7.24 -3.35 1.32
CA SER A 75 -7.15 -2.44 0.17
C SER A 75 -8.51 -1.87 -0.21
N VAL A 76 -8.48 -0.66 -0.76
CA VAL A 76 -9.61 -0.04 -1.45
C VAL A 76 -9.09 0.62 -2.72
N ASN A 77 -9.87 0.58 -3.80
CA ASN A 77 -9.57 1.28 -5.03
C ASN A 77 -10.81 2.05 -5.47
N GLN A 78 -10.97 3.26 -4.93
CA GLN A 78 -12.15 4.09 -5.15
C GLN A 78 -11.74 5.54 -5.36
N ALA A 79 -12.33 6.18 -6.37
CA ALA A 79 -12.22 7.62 -6.55
C ALA A 79 -13.17 8.36 -5.60
N ARG A 80 -12.61 9.20 -4.73
CA ARG A 80 -13.35 9.92 -3.69
C ARG A 80 -12.60 11.18 -3.24
N ASN A 81 -13.25 11.99 -2.40
CA ASN A 81 -12.54 13.07 -1.70
C ASN A 81 -11.82 12.48 -0.48
N ALA A 82 -10.56 12.87 -0.27
CA ALA A 82 -9.82 12.47 0.92
C ALA A 82 -10.42 13.15 2.15
N ALA A 83 -10.67 12.38 3.20
CA ALA A 83 -11.11 12.88 4.51
C ALA A 83 -10.34 12.17 5.64
N PRO A 84 -10.10 12.82 6.79
CA PRO A 84 -9.54 12.14 7.95
C PRO A 84 -10.36 10.91 8.36
N ASP A 85 -9.69 9.83 8.74
CA ASP A 85 -10.30 8.60 9.29
C ASP A 85 -11.34 7.92 8.41
N GLN A 86 -11.28 8.19 7.12
CA GLN A 86 -12.19 7.68 6.10
C GLN A 86 -12.11 6.16 5.99
N ASP A 87 -10.90 5.60 6.08
CA ASP A 87 -10.66 4.18 6.27
C ASP A 87 -10.18 3.91 7.69
N ARG A 88 -10.70 2.83 8.27
CA ARG A 88 -10.36 2.35 9.60
C ARG A 88 -10.04 0.87 9.50
N VAL A 89 -8.76 0.53 9.62
CA VAL A 89 -8.25 -0.83 9.41
C VAL A 89 -7.77 -1.36 10.76
N PRO A 90 -8.53 -2.27 11.39
CA PRO A 90 -8.06 -2.98 12.57
C PRO A 90 -6.82 -3.80 12.20
N LEU A 91 -5.81 -3.75 13.07
CA LEU A 91 -4.60 -4.55 12.93
C LEU A 91 -4.11 -4.99 14.30
N ASN A 92 -3.24 -5.99 14.31
CA ASN A 92 -2.65 -6.50 15.54
C ASN A 92 -1.13 -6.46 15.42
N LEU A 93 -0.48 -5.66 16.26
CA LEU A 93 0.97 -5.60 16.33
C LEU A 93 1.49 -6.82 17.10
N GLN A 94 2.53 -7.46 16.58
CA GLN A 94 3.25 -8.50 17.30
C GLN A 94 4.20 -7.87 18.32
N ALA A 95 4.55 -8.59 19.39
CA ALA A 95 5.62 -8.15 20.29
C ALA A 95 6.94 -8.00 19.50
N GLY A 96 7.67 -6.91 19.73
CA GLY A 96 8.86 -6.54 18.96
C GLY A 96 8.54 -5.57 17.82
N ASP A 97 9.37 -5.59 16.79
CA ASP A 97 9.27 -4.66 15.66
C ASP A 97 8.27 -5.14 14.62
N ASN A 98 7.41 -4.22 14.19
CA ASN A 98 6.46 -4.44 13.12
C ASN A 98 6.71 -3.46 11.98
N VAL A 99 6.60 -3.94 10.73
CA VAL A 99 6.74 -3.09 9.55
C VAL A 99 5.37 -2.87 8.94
N LEU A 100 4.85 -1.65 9.08
CA LEU A 100 3.65 -1.20 8.39
C LEU A 100 4.06 -0.56 7.06
N LEU A 101 3.53 -1.08 5.96
CA LEU A 101 3.66 -0.48 4.64
C LEU A 101 2.27 -0.08 4.16
N VAL A 102 2.14 1.20 3.81
CA VAL A 102 0.93 1.78 3.21
C VAL A 102 1.29 2.28 1.83
N LYS A 103 0.50 1.85 0.86
CA LYS A 103 0.54 2.34 -0.52
C LYS A 103 -0.70 3.16 -0.78
N LEU A 104 -0.52 4.34 -1.34
CA LEU A 104 -1.59 5.30 -1.59
C LEU A 104 -1.49 5.73 -3.05
N SER A 105 -2.61 5.78 -3.76
CA SER A 105 -2.70 6.50 -5.02
C SER A 105 -3.60 7.71 -4.85
N THR A 106 -3.25 8.79 -5.55
CA THR A 106 -4.07 10.00 -5.57
C THR A 106 -4.74 10.15 -6.91
N ASN A 107 -5.97 10.67 -6.87
CA ASN A 107 -6.71 11.07 -8.06
C ASN A 107 -6.67 12.60 -8.24
N SER A 108 -5.97 13.29 -7.34
CA SER A 108 -5.75 14.74 -7.32
C SER A 108 -4.26 15.06 -7.19
N ASN A 109 -3.85 16.28 -7.53
CA ASN A 109 -2.43 16.67 -7.43
C ASN A 109 -2.02 17.15 -6.02
N GLN A 110 -2.71 16.73 -4.96
CA GLN A 110 -2.49 17.26 -3.59
C GLN A 110 -2.19 16.15 -2.58
N TRP A 111 -1.17 16.39 -1.76
CA TRP A 111 -0.75 15.55 -0.63
C TRP A 111 -0.63 16.44 0.61
N ARG A 112 -1.08 15.98 1.78
CA ARG A 112 -0.98 16.75 3.02
C ARG A 112 -0.91 15.84 4.25
N PHE A 113 -0.23 16.33 5.28
CA PHE A 113 -0.44 15.89 6.66
C PHE A 113 -1.42 16.87 7.31
N THR A 114 -2.47 16.37 7.97
CA THR A 114 -3.41 17.19 8.74
C THR A 114 -3.90 16.49 9.97
#